data_AF-A0A1Y5SME0-F1
#
_entry.id   AF-A0A1Y5SME0-F1
#
_cell.length_a   1.000
_cell.length_b   1.000
_cell.length_c   1.000
_cell.angle_alpha   90.00
_cell.angle_beta   90.00
_cell.angle_gamma   90.00
#
_symmetry.space_group_name_H-M   'P 1'
#
loop_
_entity.id
_entity.type
_entity.pdbx_description
1 polymer ?
#
loop_
_entity_poly.entity_id
_entity_poly.type
_entity_poly.pdbx_seq_one_letter_code
_entity_poly.pdbx_strand_id
1 'polypeptide(L)'
;MRYPAFTTALICTVLNGTGLAAQADIVPKTLAPITVPSGQPVQFFESLLDRPAMGLTARFRFVAPQLPQKLADLGYEQLEADMAYLCDTYALPRLAGPVPSMIVISMSDRAVEFASTEADVTQVFEAYRPSGDICEWEAF
;
A
#
# COMPACT_ATOMS: atom_id res chain seq x y z
N MET A 1 -40.82 25.55 -59.88
CA MET A 1 -40.35 26.88 -60.34
C MET A 1 -38.94 27.12 -59.77
N ARG A 2 -38.16 28.02 -60.38
CA ARG A 2 -36.75 28.41 -60.07
C ARG A 2 -36.18 28.19 -58.64
N TYR A 3 -34.95 27.68 -58.56
CA TYR A 3 -33.89 27.97 -57.55
C TYR A 3 -33.38 29.44 -57.69
N PRO A 4 -32.56 30.07 -56.80
CA PRO A 4 -31.55 29.52 -55.83
C PRO A 4 -31.77 30.07 -54.37
N ALA A 5 -30.84 30.17 -53.40
CA ALA A 5 -29.35 30.14 -53.37
C ALA A 5 -28.71 29.80 -51.99
N PHE A 6 -27.36 29.92 -51.94
CA PHE A 6 -26.42 29.95 -50.80
C PHE A 6 -26.86 30.89 -49.64
N THR A 7 -26.47 30.72 -48.37
CA THR A 7 -25.10 30.62 -47.83
C THR A 7 -25.12 30.26 -46.33
N THR A 8 -24.22 29.40 -45.85
CA THR A 8 -23.51 29.51 -44.53
C THR A 8 -22.55 28.33 -44.40
N ALA A 9 -21.24 28.59 -44.38
CA ALA A 9 -20.24 27.57 -44.08
C ALA A 9 -20.09 27.45 -42.57
N LEU A 10 -20.38 26.27 -42.00
CA LEU A 10 -20.15 26.00 -40.58
C LEU A 10 -18.69 25.55 -40.40
N ILE A 11 -17.89 26.36 -39.69
CA ILE A 11 -16.46 26.10 -39.49
C ILE A 11 -16.26 24.98 -38.46
N CYS A 12 -15.44 23.99 -38.82
CA CYS A 12 -15.00 22.95 -37.88
C CYS A 12 -14.05 23.53 -36.84
N THR A 13 -14.35 23.31 -35.56
CA THR A 13 -13.38 23.46 -34.46
C THR A 13 -13.34 22.16 -33.67
N VAL A 14 -12.47 21.23 -34.07
CA VAL A 14 -12.24 19.99 -33.33
C VAL A 14 -11.29 20.32 -32.19
N LEU A 15 -11.78 20.35 -30.94
CA LEU A 15 -10.91 20.47 -29.77
C LEU A 15 -10.14 19.16 -29.57
N ASN A 16 -8.89 19.13 -30.02
CA ASN A 16 -7.94 18.08 -29.64
C ASN A 16 -7.59 18.27 -28.16
N GLY A 17 -8.37 17.65 -27.28
CA GLY A 17 -8.07 17.54 -25.86
C GLY A 17 -6.85 16.65 -25.65
N THR A 18 -5.66 17.24 -25.57
CA THR A 18 -4.44 16.56 -25.13
C THR A 18 -4.56 16.24 -23.63
N GLY A 19 -5.12 15.06 -23.32
CA GLY A 19 -5.11 14.52 -21.98
C GLY A 19 -3.68 14.26 -21.52
N LEU A 20 -3.19 15.07 -20.59
CA LEU A 20 -1.87 14.91 -20.00
C LEU A 20 -1.93 13.74 -19.00
N ALA A 21 -1.80 12.51 -19.50
CA ALA A 21 -1.66 11.33 -18.67
C ALA A 21 -0.33 11.43 -17.90
N ALA A 22 -0.42 11.75 -16.61
CA ALA A 22 0.71 11.68 -15.70
C ALA A 22 1.12 10.20 -15.54
N GLN A 23 2.10 9.77 -16.31
CA GLN A 23 2.74 8.47 -16.10
C GLN A 23 3.56 8.58 -14.82
N ALA A 24 3.15 7.86 -13.77
CA ALA A 24 3.95 7.69 -12.58
C ALA A 24 5.12 6.77 -12.93
N ASP A 25 6.33 7.33 -13.04
CA ASP A 25 7.53 6.55 -13.30
C ASP A 25 7.77 5.58 -12.15
N ILE A 26 7.53 4.28 -12.39
CA ILE A 26 7.82 3.20 -11.45
C ILE A 26 9.34 3.00 -11.40
N VAL A 27 10.04 3.92 -10.75
CA VAL A 27 11.46 3.76 -10.43
C VAL A 27 11.58 2.64 -9.40
N PRO A 28 12.31 1.54 -9.68
CA PRO A 28 12.50 0.48 -8.71
C PRO A 28 13.39 0.97 -7.56
N LYS A 29 12.75 1.54 -6.54
CA LYS A 29 13.36 1.90 -5.25
C LYS A 29 14.03 0.64 -4.71
N THR A 30 15.36 0.61 -4.66
CA THR A 30 16.10 -0.54 -4.10
C THR A 30 15.81 -0.61 -2.61
N LEU A 31 14.93 -1.54 -2.23
CA LEU A 31 14.51 -1.69 -0.85
C LEU A 31 15.59 -2.44 -0.06
N ALA A 32 16.13 -1.82 0.99
CA ALA A 32 17.07 -2.50 1.87
C ALA A 32 16.35 -3.63 2.63
N PRO A 33 16.94 -4.84 2.72
CA PRO A 33 16.34 -5.93 3.46
C PRO A 33 16.37 -5.66 4.96
N ILE A 34 15.24 -5.94 5.62
CA ILE A 34 15.02 -5.94 7.05
C ILE A 34 15.01 -7.40 7.50
N THR A 35 15.82 -7.72 8.50
CA THR A 35 15.81 -9.06 9.13
C THR A 35 14.68 -9.13 10.14
N VAL A 36 13.81 -10.13 10.00
CA VAL A 36 12.74 -10.48 10.95
C VAL A 36 13.05 -11.84 11.61
N PRO A 37 12.43 -12.18 12.76
CA PRO A 37 12.71 -13.40 13.52
C PRO A 37 12.74 -14.71 12.72
N SER A 38 11.87 -14.90 11.72
CA SER A 38 11.85 -16.11 10.87
C SER A 38 13.00 -16.21 9.86
N GLY A 39 13.83 -15.16 9.77
CA GLY A 39 14.91 -15.02 8.80
C GLY A 39 14.44 -14.76 7.36
N GLN A 40 13.15 -14.56 7.09
CA GLN A 40 12.69 -14.19 5.75
C GLN A 40 13.19 -12.78 5.36
N PRO A 41 13.54 -12.53 4.09
CA PRO A 41 13.89 -11.20 3.62
C PRO A 41 12.63 -10.35 3.48
N VAL A 42 12.48 -9.35 4.35
CA VAL A 42 11.40 -8.35 4.28
C VAL A 42 11.97 -7.02 3.80
N GLN A 43 11.19 -6.24 3.06
CA GLN A 43 11.60 -4.97 2.47
C GLN A 43 10.53 -3.90 2.71
N PHE A 44 10.87 -2.75 3.29
CA PHE A 44 9.91 -1.67 3.48
C PHE A 44 9.54 -1.02 2.13
N PHE A 45 8.26 -1.08 1.77
CA PHE A 45 7.74 -0.49 0.53
C PHE A 45 7.40 0.99 0.75
N GLU A 46 6.36 1.25 1.55
CA GLU A 46 5.85 2.59 1.85
C GLU A 46 5.11 2.66 3.20
N SER A 47 4.82 3.88 3.64
CA SER A 47 3.98 4.15 4.81
C SER A 47 2.88 5.14 4.44
N LEU A 48 1.65 4.85 4.82
CA LEU A 48 0.46 5.66 4.56
C LEU A 48 -0.19 6.09 5.88
N LEU A 49 -0.92 7.20 5.86
CA LEU A 49 -1.68 7.69 7.00
C LEU A 49 -3.11 8.00 6.54
N ASP A 50 -4.07 7.20 6.98
CA ASP A 50 -5.49 7.34 6.63
C ASP A 50 -6.38 7.48 7.86
N ARG A 51 -7.68 7.71 7.61
CA ARG A 51 -8.70 7.88 8.67
C ARG A 51 -9.96 7.06 8.37
N PRO A 52 -9.92 5.72 8.52
CA PRO A 52 -11.13 4.90 8.50
C PRO A 52 -12.02 5.23 9.71
N ALA A 53 -13.18 4.57 9.82
CA ALA A 53 -14.13 4.77 10.92
C ALA A 53 -13.52 4.58 12.33
N MET A 54 -12.42 3.82 12.42
CA MET A 54 -11.70 3.49 13.66
C MET A 54 -10.81 4.63 14.19
N GLY A 55 -10.68 5.75 13.46
CA GLY A 55 -9.83 6.88 13.84
C GLY A 55 -8.60 7.02 12.95
N LEU A 56 -7.50 7.56 13.50
CA LEU A 56 -6.26 7.75 12.74
C LEU A 56 -5.51 6.43 12.62
N THR A 57 -5.18 6.00 11.40
CA THR A 57 -4.49 4.73 11.14
C THR A 57 -3.20 4.99 10.37
N ALA A 58 -2.08 4.50 10.90
CA ALA A 58 -0.80 4.47 10.20
C ALA A 58 -0.59 3.08 9.59
N ARG A 59 -0.36 2.99 8.30
CA ARG A 59 -0.15 1.71 7.60
C ARG A 59 1.30 1.62 7.17
N PHE A 60 2.01 0.58 7.57
CA PHE A 60 3.37 0.28 7.12
C PHE A 60 3.32 -0.95 6.23
N ARG A 61 3.73 -0.78 4.97
CA ARG A 61 3.62 -1.80 3.92
C ARG A 61 5.00 -2.36 3.61
N PHE A 62 5.09 -3.67 3.53
CA PHE A 62 6.32 -4.42 3.34
C PHE A 62 6.17 -5.47 2.24
N VAL A 63 7.22 -5.67 1.47
CA VAL A 63 7.34 -6.75 0.48
C VAL A 63 8.18 -7.87 1.09
N ALA A 64 7.68 -9.10 1.02
CA ALA A 64 8.35 -10.31 1.47
C ALA A 64 8.18 -11.40 0.40
N PRO A 65 9.10 -11.51 -0.59
CA PRO A 65 8.92 -12.40 -1.75
C PRO A 65 8.82 -13.89 -1.44
N GLN A 66 9.12 -14.29 -0.19
CA GLN A 66 9.01 -15.66 0.29
C GLN A 66 7.71 -15.93 1.06
N LEU A 67 6.85 -14.93 1.27
CA LEU A 67 5.62 -15.03 2.08
C LEU A 67 4.72 -16.22 1.73
N PRO A 68 4.45 -16.56 0.44
CA PRO A 68 3.61 -17.73 0.12
C PRO A 68 4.22 -19.04 0.60
N GLN A 69 5.55 -19.18 0.47
CA GLN A 69 6.29 -20.36 0.93
C GLN A 69 6.37 -20.38 2.47
N LYS A 70 6.60 -19.23 3.11
CA LYS A 70 6.65 -19.13 4.58
C LYS A 70 5.31 -19.43 5.24
N LEU A 71 4.19 -19.01 4.66
CA LEU A 71 2.84 -19.37 5.11
C LEU A 71 2.59 -20.88 5.04
N ALA A 72 3.13 -21.56 4.03
CA ALA A 72 3.02 -23.02 3.89
C ALA A 72 3.95 -23.79 4.86
N ASP A 73 5.17 -23.28 5.10
CA ASP A 73 6.21 -24.00 5.85
C ASP A 73 6.21 -23.72 7.36
N LEU A 74 5.96 -22.48 7.79
CA LEU A 74 6.19 -22.03 9.17
C LEU A 74 4.92 -21.91 10.02
N GLY A 75 3.74 -21.94 9.39
CA GLY A 75 2.47 -21.65 10.06
C GLY A 75 2.30 -20.17 10.44
N TYR A 76 1.15 -19.87 11.04
CA TYR A 76 0.72 -18.48 11.29
C TYR A 76 1.48 -17.82 12.46
N GLU A 77 1.76 -18.55 13.53
CA GLU A 77 2.46 -18.06 14.75
C GLU A 77 3.81 -17.39 14.44
N GLN A 78 4.60 -17.98 13.54
CA GLN A 78 5.91 -17.44 13.18
C GLN A 78 5.78 -16.16 12.31
N LEU A 79 4.69 -16.01 11.56
CA LEU A 79 4.36 -14.82 10.79
C LEU A 79 3.83 -13.69 11.69
N GLU A 80 2.96 -14.00 12.66
CA GLU A 80 2.52 -13.06 13.70
C GLU A 80 3.73 -12.46 14.42
N ALA A 81 4.70 -13.29 14.80
CA ALA A 81 5.95 -12.85 15.43
C ALA A 81 6.80 -11.93 14.53
N ASP A 82 6.88 -12.20 13.23
CA ASP A 82 7.55 -11.31 12.27
C ASP A 82 6.82 -9.97 12.13
N MET A 83 5.48 -9.97 12.10
CA MET A 83 4.67 -8.76 11.93
C MET A 83 4.66 -7.90 13.20
N ALA A 84 4.63 -8.51 14.38
CA ALA A 84 4.79 -7.82 15.67
C ALA A 84 6.18 -7.18 15.78
N TYR A 85 7.24 -7.92 15.42
CA TYR A 85 8.61 -7.40 15.38
C TYR A 85 8.75 -6.20 14.43
N LEU A 86 8.11 -6.23 13.26
CA LEU A 86 8.08 -5.09 12.33
C LEU A 86 7.30 -3.90 12.92
N CYS A 87 6.27 -4.15 13.72
CA CYS A 87 5.55 -3.09 14.41
C CYS A 87 6.44 -2.39 15.45
N ASP A 88 6.98 -3.16 16.41
CA ASP A 88 7.80 -2.64 17.52
C ASP A 88 9.09 -1.97 17.04
N THR A 89 9.83 -2.63 16.15
CA THR A 89 11.20 -2.19 15.79
C THR A 89 11.25 -1.29 14.56
N TYR A 90 10.24 -1.37 13.67
CA TYR A 90 10.21 -0.58 12.45
C TYR A 90 9.15 0.52 12.47
N ALA A 91 7.87 0.17 12.65
CA ALA A 91 6.75 1.11 12.51
C ALA A 91 6.66 2.12 13.65
N LEU A 92 6.61 1.64 14.89
CA LEU A 92 6.39 2.45 16.09
C LEU A 92 7.44 3.57 16.25
N PRO A 93 8.76 3.35 16.07
CA PRO A 93 9.77 4.41 16.16
C PRO A 93 9.77 5.39 14.99
N ARG A 94 8.95 5.14 13.94
CA ARG A 94 8.84 5.97 12.73
C ARG A 94 7.50 6.70 12.63
N LEU A 95 6.64 6.61 13.65
CA LEU A 95 5.45 7.43 13.74
C LEU A 95 5.82 8.92 13.78
N ALA A 96 5.14 9.73 12.97
CA ALA A 96 5.35 11.17 12.88
C ALA A 96 4.02 11.91 13.10
N GLY A 97 4.04 12.93 13.96
CA GLY A 97 2.85 13.69 14.32
C GLY A 97 2.05 13.04 15.46
N PRO A 98 0.71 13.16 15.49
CA PRO A 98 -0.11 12.57 16.55
C PRO A 98 -0.06 11.04 16.51
N VAL A 99 -0.02 10.42 17.68
CA VAL A 99 -0.10 8.95 17.82
C VAL A 99 -1.40 8.45 17.18
N PRO A 100 -1.34 7.49 16.24
CA PRO A 100 -2.53 6.93 15.62
C PRO A 100 -3.27 6.02 16.61
N SER A 101 -4.57 5.86 16.39
CA SER A 101 -5.37 4.85 17.09
C SER A 101 -4.91 3.43 16.75
N MET A 102 -4.41 3.24 15.53
CA MET A 102 -4.00 1.94 14.98
C MET A 102 -2.74 2.06 14.12
N ILE A 103 -1.85 1.08 14.25
CA ILE A 103 -0.86 0.71 13.25
C ILE A 103 -1.37 -0.54 12.51
N VAL A 104 -1.30 -0.53 11.19
CA VAL A 104 -1.52 -1.73 10.38
C VAL A 104 -0.21 -2.11 9.71
N ILE A 105 0.28 -3.32 10.00
CA ILE A 105 1.39 -3.92 9.28
C ILE A 105 0.80 -4.72 8.13
N SER A 106 1.23 -4.43 6.91
CA SER A 106 0.83 -5.13 5.69
C SER A 106 2.07 -5.78 5.09
N MET A 107 2.02 -7.09 4.87
CA MET A 107 3.09 -7.85 4.23
C MET A 107 2.54 -8.53 2.99
N SER A 108 3.16 -8.31 1.82
CA SER A 108 2.75 -8.91 0.54
C SER A 108 3.93 -9.55 -0.20
N ASP A 109 3.68 -10.53 -1.06
CA ASP A 109 4.72 -11.20 -1.87
C ASP A 109 5.42 -10.23 -2.84
N ARG A 110 4.73 -9.15 -3.23
CA ARG A 110 5.21 -8.11 -4.13
C ARG A 110 4.60 -6.75 -3.82
N ALA A 111 5.11 -5.69 -4.44
CA ALA A 111 4.54 -4.35 -4.36
C ALA A 111 3.19 -4.29 -5.08
N VAL A 112 2.22 -3.59 -4.47
CA VAL A 112 0.81 -3.51 -4.91
C VAL A 112 0.29 -2.09 -4.65
N GLU A 113 -0.48 -1.53 -5.56
CA GLU A 113 -1.06 -0.20 -5.37
C GLU A 113 -2.03 -0.15 -4.17
N PHE A 114 -2.08 0.97 -3.44
CA PHE A 114 -2.97 1.07 -2.29
C PHE A 114 -4.44 1.00 -2.72
N ALA A 115 -5.24 0.24 -1.95
CA ALA A 115 -6.63 -0.10 -2.26
C ALA A 115 -6.85 -0.87 -3.58
N SER A 116 -5.80 -1.40 -4.21
CA SER A 116 -5.92 -2.39 -5.29
C SER A 116 -6.41 -3.74 -4.74
N THR A 117 -7.24 -4.45 -5.52
CA THR A 117 -7.68 -5.81 -5.22
C THR A 117 -7.10 -6.80 -6.23
N GLU A 118 -5.91 -7.31 -5.93
CA GLU A 118 -5.21 -8.31 -6.76
C GLU A 118 -5.32 -9.68 -6.10
N ALA A 119 -6.08 -10.58 -6.71
CA ALA A 119 -6.42 -11.89 -6.14
C ALA A 119 -5.27 -12.92 -6.18
N ASP A 120 -4.23 -12.63 -6.96
CA ASP A 120 -3.01 -13.42 -7.13
C ASP A 120 -1.82 -12.87 -6.34
N VAL A 121 -2.04 -11.85 -5.50
CA VAL A 121 -1.11 -11.37 -4.47
C VAL A 121 -1.38 -12.14 -3.19
N THR A 122 -0.33 -12.72 -2.61
CA THR A 122 -0.40 -13.22 -1.23
C THR A 122 -0.11 -12.05 -0.30
N GLN A 123 -1.08 -11.67 0.52
CA GLN A 123 -0.96 -10.56 1.46
C GLN A 123 -1.59 -10.90 2.81
N VAL A 124 -0.93 -10.47 3.88
CA VAL A 124 -1.39 -10.60 5.27
C VAL A 124 -1.37 -9.23 5.93
N PHE A 125 -2.33 -9.00 6.81
CA PHE A 125 -2.52 -7.74 7.53
C PHE A 125 -2.64 -8.03 9.02
N GLU A 126 -1.88 -7.33 9.84
CA GLU A 126 -2.00 -7.38 11.29
C GLU A 126 -2.22 -5.97 11.86
N ALA A 127 -3.07 -5.90 12.87
CA ALA A 127 -3.48 -4.67 13.53
C ALA A 127 -2.84 -4.58 14.92
N TYR A 128 -2.33 -3.39 15.23
CA TYR A 128 -1.75 -3.11 16.54
C TYR A 128 -2.17 -1.73 17.05
N ARG A 129 -2.49 -1.62 18.33
CA ARG A 129 -2.60 -0.33 19.01
C ARG A 129 -1.24 0.07 19.59
N PRO A 130 -0.75 1.30 19.33
CA PRO A 130 0.43 1.83 20.01
C PRO A 130 0.20 1.91 21.53
N SER A 131 1.13 1.38 22.31
CA SER A 131 1.08 1.39 23.78
C SER A 131 2.46 1.65 24.37
N GLY A 132 2.83 2.93 24.44
CA GLY A 132 4.20 3.33 24.78
C GLY A 132 5.20 2.86 23.73
N ASP A 133 6.13 2.00 24.14
CA ASP A 133 7.22 1.47 23.31
C ASP A 133 6.90 0.07 22.72
N ILE A 134 5.65 -0.40 22.82
CA ILE A 134 5.18 -1.67 22.23
C ILE A 134 3.93 -1.49 21.36
N CYS A 135 3.74 -2.43 20.43
CA CYS A 135 2.54 -2.65 19.64
C CYS A 135 1.68 -3.76 20.27
N GLU A 136 0.56 -3.39 20.90
CA GLU A 136 -0.41 -4.38 21.40
C GLU A 136 -1.28 -4.87 20.24
N TRP A 137 -1.32 -6.19 19.99
CA TRP A 137 -2.12 -6.79 18.92
C TRP A 137 -3.62 -6.57 19.16
N GLU A 138 -4.34 -6.17 18.10
CA GLU A 138 -5.79 -5.94 18.10
C GLU A 138 -6.40 -6.75 16.94
N ALA A 139 -7.42 -7.55 17.24
CA ALA A 139 -8.06 -8.39 16.22
C ALA A 139 -8.85 -7.58 15.18
N PHE A 140 -8.81 -8.03 13.92
CA PHE A 140 -9.55 -7.46 12.78
C PHE A 140 -10.97 -8.04 12.60
#